data_AF-A0A4S4E245-F1
#
_entry.id   AF-A0A4S4E245-F1
#
_cell.length_a   1.000
_cell.length_b   1.000
_cell.length_c   1.000
_cell.angle_alpha   90.00
_cell.angle_beta   90.00
_cell.angle_gamma   90.00
#
_symmetry.space_group_name_H-M   'P 1'
#
loop_
_entity.id
_entity.type
_entity.pdbx_description
1 polymer ?
#
loop_
_entity_poly.entity_id
_entity_poly.type
_entity_poly.pdbx_seq_one_letter_code
_entity_poly.pdbx_strand_id
1 'polypeptide(L)'
;MLKKWLDSKLTIFMMIAMKYGSVPIARKTGGLNDSVFDVDDDTIPTQFRNGFTFLLPDEQGVNSALERALNHYKNNSRSWQELVEKVMRIDFSWDSSASLYEELYEKSVTRARSTRSPV
;
A
#
# COMPACT_ATOMS: atom_id res chain seq x y z
N MET A 1 11.59 -8.64 -15.61
CA MET A 1 12.38 -8.38 -14.37
C MET A 1 12.38 -6.91 -13.98
N LEU A 2 12.67 -5.96 -14.90
CA LEU A 2 12.64 -4.51 -14.61
C LEU A 2 11.28 -3.98 -14.10
N LYS A 3 10.15 -4.45 -14.66
CA LYS A 3 8.81 -3.97 -14.29
C LYS A 3 8.48 -4.19 -12.81
N LYS A 4 8.69 -5.41 -12.30
CA LYS A 4 8.50 -5.75 -10.88
C LYS A 4 9.41 -4.94 -9.93
N TRP A 5 10.60 -4.55 -10.40
CA TRP A 5 11.55 -3.76 -9.61
C TRP A 5 11.22 -2.26 -9.59
N LEU A 6 10.64 -1.74 -10.68
CA LEU A 6 10.13 -0.37 -10.71
C LEU A 6 8.86 -0.25 -9.86
N ASP A 7 7.98 -1.25 -9.94
CA ASP A 7 6.74 -1.31 -9.16
C ASP A 7 7.01 -1.35 -7.65
N SER A 8 8.08 -2.02 -7.19
CA SER A 8 8.42 -2.11 -5.76
C SER A 8 9.00 -0.81 -5.19
N LYS A 9 9.74 -0.02 -5.98
CA LYS A 9 10.24 1.29 -5.54
C LYS A 9 9.11 2.31 -5.37
N LEU A 10 8.07 2.19 -6.18
CA LEU A 10 6.94 3.10 -6.17
C LEU A 10 6.11 2.93 -4.88
N THR A 11 5.98 1.71 -4.36
CA THR A 11 5.27 1.43 -3.11
C THR A 11 5.89 2.16 -1.90
N ILE A 12 7.23 2.21 -1.79
CA ILE A 12 7.91 2.87 -0.66
C ILE A 12 7.61 4.38 -0.64
N PHE A 13 7.64 5.02 -1.81
CA PHE A 13 7.32 6.45 -1.90
C PHE A 13 5.89 6.74 -1.42
N MET A 14 4.94 5.88 -1.75
CA MET A 14 3.55 5.97 -1.30
C MET A 14 3.41 5.78 0.21
N MET A 15 4.13 4.81 0.80
CA MET A 15 4.17 4.61 2.25
C MET A 15 4.71 5.86 2.98
N ILE A 16 5.78 6.46 2.45
CA ILE A 16 6.35 7.70 2.98
C ILE A 16 5.34 8.85 2.84
N ALA A 17 4.74 9.02 1.67
CA ALA A 17 3.75 10.08 1.42
C ALA A 17 2.58 10.00 2.40
N MET A 18 2.02 8.80 2.61
CA MET A 18 0.93 8.57 3.58
C MET A 18 1.34 8.89 5.02
N LYS A 19 2.58 8.55 5.41
CA LYS A 19 3.11 8.88 6.74
C LYS A 19 3.18 10.39 7.00
N TYR A 20 3.34 11.20 5.95
CA TYR A 20 3.30 12.66 6.02
C TYR A 20 1.92 13.27 5.71
N GLY A 21 0.87 12.45 5.63
CA GLY A 21 -0.51 12.91 5.41
C GLY A 21 -0.85 13.23 3.96
N SER A 22 0.00 12.86 3.01
CA SER A 22 -0.30 12.97 1.58
C SER A 22 -1.14 11.78 1.13
N VAL A 23 -2.37 12.04 0.72
CA VAL A 23 -3.28 11.01 0.18
C VAL A 23 -2.79 10.59 -1.22
N PRO A 24 -2.51 9.30 -1.45
CA PRO A 24 -1.93 8.84 -2.71
C PRO A 24 -2.96 8.75 -3.84
N ILE A 25 -2.50 9.08 -5.07
CA ILE A 25 -3.17 8.75 -6.32
C ILE A 25 -2.27 7.75 -7.06
N ALA A 26 -2.75 6.53 -7.27
CA ALA A 26 -1.91 5.43 -7.74
C ALA A 26 -2.56 4.61 -8.86
N ARG A 27 -1.75 4.08 -9.77
CA ARG A 27 -2.26 3.12 -10.75
C ARG A 27 -2.44 1.75 -10.08
N LYS A 28 -3.56 1.06 -10.37
CA LYS A 28 -3.80 -0.35 -9.98
C LYS A 28 -2.86 -1.29 -10.74
N THR A 29 -1.59 -1.30 -10.39
CA THR A 29 -0.56 -2.19 -10.96
C THR A 29 0.44 -2.67 -9.93
N GLY A 30 0.72 -3.98 -9.96
CA GLY A 30 1.75 -4.58 -9.10
C GLY A 30 1.51 -4.27 -7.61
N GLY A 31 2.58 -3.97 -6.88
CA GLY A 31 2.52 -3.72 -5.43
C GLY A 31 1.75 -2.47 -5.01
N LEU A 32 1.40 -1.56 -5.93
CA LEU A 32 0.51 -0.43 -5.63
C LEU A 32 -0.94 -0.87 -5.46
N ASN A 33 -1.37 -1.90 -6.21
CA ASN A 33 -2.72 -2.46 -6.07
C ASN A 33 -2.94 -3.10 -4.70
N ASP A 34 -1.86 -3.56 -4.07
CA ASP A 34 -1.91 -4.22 -2.77
C ASP A 34 -1.79 -3.24 -1.59
N SER A 35 -1.49 -1.95 -1.87
CA SER A 35 -1.19 -0.94 -0.84
C SER A 35 -2.10 0.29 -0.89
N VAL A 36 -2.62 0.65 -2.07
CA VAL A 36 -3.51 1.80 -2.25
C VAL A 36 -4.89 1.31 -2.65
N PHE A 37 -5.87 1.60 -1.80
CA PHE A 37 -7.26 1.17 -1.92
C PHE A 37 -8.15 2.39 -2.16
N ASP A 38 -8.93 2.33 -3.23
CA ASP A 38 -9.76 3.45 -3.68
C ASP A 38 -10.85 3.80 -2.66
N VAL A 39 -11.07 5.09 -2.40
CA VAL A 39 -12.13 5.59 -1.51
C VAL A 39 -13.54 5.40 -2.09
N ASP A 40 -13.66 5.38 -3.42
CA ASP A 40 -14.94 5.27 -4.11
C ASP A 40 -15.29 3.80 -4.46
N ASP A 41 -14.43 2.83 -4.10
CA ASP A 41 -14.67 1.41 -4.38
C ASP A 41 -15.44 0.74 -3.24
N ASP A 42 -16.75 0.55 -3.46
CA ASP A 42 -17.66 0.00 -2.47
C ASP A 42 -17.43 -1.47 -2.12
N THR A 43 -16.64 -2.19 -2.92
CA THR A 43 -16.25 -3.56 -2.62
C THR A 43 -15.18 -3.63 -1.51
N ILE A 44 -14.49 -2.51 -1.26
CA ILE A 44 -13.44 -2.41 -0.25
C ILE A 44 -14.06 -1.93 1.08
N PRO A 45 -13.82 -2.64 2.20
CA PRO A 45 -14.26 -2.16 3.50
C PRO A 45 -13.70 -0.77 3.82
N THR A 46 -14.54 0.11 4.38
CA THR A 46 -14.20 1.52 4.62
C THR A 46 -12.91 1.69 5.42
N GLN A 47 -12.54 0.76 6.30
CA GLN A 47 -11.29 0.81 7.06
C GLN A 47 -10.02 0.61 6.23
N PHE A 48 -10.09 0.01 5.04
CA PHE A 48 -8.91 -0.21 4.18
C PHE A 48 -8.71 0.89 3.13
N ARG A 49 -9.78 1.61 2.74
CA ARG A 49 -9.73 2.69 1.75
C ARG A 49 -8.78 3.82 2.14
N ASN A 50 -7.75 4.09 1.35
CA ASN A 50 -6.66 5.00 1.76
C ASN A 50 -6.15 5.91 0.64
N GLY A 51 -6.79 5.93 -0.53
CA GLY A 51 -6.39 6.83 -1.62
C GLY A 51 -7.30 6.74 -2.84
N PHE A 52 -6.78 7.19 -3.98
CA PHE A 52 -7.47 7.16 -5.26
C PHE A 52 -6.68 6.34 -6.26
N THR A 53 -7.37 5.57 -7.09
CA THR A 53 -6.72 4.66 -8.02
C THR A 53 -7.26 4.73 -9.44
N PHE A 54 -6.43 4.34 -10.42
CA PHE A 54 -6.84 4.25 -11.82
C PHE A 54 -6.23 3.02 -12.49
N LEU A 55 -6.87 2.48 -13.52
CA LEU A 55 -6.47 1.22 -14.14
C LEU A 55 -5.60 1.42 -15.39
N LEU A 56 -6.12 2.21 -16.33
CA LEU A 56 -5.50 2.45 -17.63
C LEU A 56 -4.39 3.51 -17.50
N PRO A 57 -3.17 3.27 -18.02
CA PRO A 57 -2.09 4.25 -18.00
C PRO A 57 -2.27 5.27 -19.13
N ASP A 58 -3.45 5.85 -19.24
CA ASP A 58 -3.79 6.89 -20.19
C ASP A 58 -4.19 8.18 -19.46
N GLU A 59 -4.29 9.26 -20.22
CA GLU A 59 -4.66 10.57 -19.71
C GLU A 59 -6.05 10.53 -19.03
N GLN A 60 -7.00 9.79 -19.59
CA GLN A 60 -8.34 9.67 -19.04
C GLN A 60 -8.35 9.01 -17.66
N GLY A 61 -7.58 7.94 -17.47
CA GLY A 61 -7.46 7.24 -16.20
C GLY A 61 -6.87 8.12 -15.10
N VAL A 62 -5.79 8.84 -15.42
CA VAL A 62 -5.15 9.76 -14.47
C VAL A 62 -6.08 10.94 -14.15
N ASN A 63 -6.68 11.58 -15.16
CA ASN A 63 -7.58 12.70 -14.97
C ASN A 63 -8.81 12.31 -14.14
N SER A 64 -9.39 11.14 -14.39
CA SER A 64 -10.52 10.64 -13.59
C SER A 64 -10.17 10.50 -12.11
N ALA A 65 -9.01 9.91 -11.77
CA ALA A 65 -8.59 9.79 -10.38
C ALA A 65 -8.26 11.15 -9.74
N LEU A 66 -7.65 12.06 -10.49
CA LEU A 66 -7.32 13.40 -10.04
C LEU A 66 -8.57 14.25 -9.78
N GLU A 67 -9.55 14.22 -10.68
CA GLU A 67 -10.82 14.92 -10.53
C GLU A 67 -11.56 14.43 -9.28
N ARG A 68 -11.63 13.11 -9.05
CA ARG A 68 -12.24 12.54 -7.83
C ARG A 68 -11.52 13.01 -6.57
N ALA A 69 -10.18 12.99 -6.57
CA ALA A 69 -9.39 13.47 -5.43
C ALA A 69 -9.63 14.96 -5.14
N LEU A 70 -9.61 15.81 -6.17
CA LEU A 70 -9.84 17.25 -6.03
C LEU A 70 -11.28 17.56 -5.60
N ASN A 71 -12.25 16.83 -6.14
CA ASN A 71 -13.65 16.95 -5.75
C ASN A 71 -13.84 16.58 -4.27
N HIS A 72 -13.21 15.48 -3.82
CA HIS A 72 -13.26 15.06 -2.42
C HIS A 72 -12.59 16.10 -1.49
N TYR A 73 -11.41 16.59 -1.88
CA TYR A 73 -10.68 17.63 -1.15
C TYR A 73 -11.49 18.93 -1.00
N LYS A 74 -12.13 19.40 -2.07
CA LYS A 74 -12.86 20.68 -2.08
C LYS A 74 -14.23 20.61 -1.43
N ASN A 75 -14.99 19.55 -1.70
CA ASN A 75 -16.41 19.48 -1.32
C ASN A 75 -16.64 18.78 0.02
N ASN A 76 -15.67 18.01 0.51
CA ASN A 76 -15.84 17.20 1.73
C ASN A 76 -14.66 17.40 2.70
N SER A 77 -14.42 18.65 3.13
CA SER A 77 -13.26 18.98 3.99
C SER A 77 -13.14 18.11 5.25
N ARG A 78 -14.25 17.75 5.89
CA ARG A 78 -14.25 16.85 7.06
C ARG A 78 -13.81 15.43 6.69
N SER A 79 -14.42 14.85 5.67
CA SER A 79 -14.07 13.51 5.17
C SER A 79 -12.61 13.46 4.71
N TRP A 80 -12.11 14.54 4.10
CA TRP A 80 -10.71 14.65 3.70
C TRP A 80 -9.77 14.64 4.90
N GLN A 81 -10.08 15.40 5.96
CA GLN A 81 -9.29 15.37 7.20
C GLN A 81 -9.29 13.99 7.85
N GLU A 82 -10.45 13.32 7.91
CA GLU A 82 -10.56 11.96 8.41
C GLU A 82 -9.71 10.97 7.58
N LEU A 83 -9.71 11.13 6.25
CA LEU A 83 -8.85 10.36 5.34
C LEU A 83 -7.37 10.63 5.58
N VAL A 84 -6.95 11.89 5.75
CA VAL A 84 -5.56 12.27 6.05
C VAL A 84 -5.10 11.67 7.37
N GLU A 85 -5.88 11.81 8.44
CA GLU A 85 -5.56 11.21 9.73
C GLU A 85 -5.45 9.69 9.63
N LYS A 86 -6.35 9.09 8.86
CA LYS A 86 -6.36 7.65 8.66
C LYS A 86 -5.09 7.18 7.95
N VAL A 87 -4.68 7.80 6.84
CA VAL A 87 -3.46 7.38 6.12
C VAL A 87 -2.20 7.56 6.96
N MET A 88 -2.16 8.57 7.83
CA MET A 88 -1.04 8.80 8.76
C MET A 88 -0.94 7.75 9.86
N ARG A 89 -2.06 7.12 10.24
CA ARG A 89 -2.12 6.08 11.28
C ARG A 89 -1.83 4.67 10.75
N ILE A 90 -1.67 4.50 9.44
CA ILE A 90 -1.34 3.19 8.87
C ILE A 90 0.06 2.80 9.38
N ASP A 91 0.15 1.60 9.97
CA ASP A 91 1.43 1.08 10.41
C ASP A 91 2.23 0.54 9.21
N PHE A 92 3.34 1.23 8.92
CA PHE A 92 4.33 0.83 7.93
C PHE A 92 5.64 0.35 8.59
N SER A 93 5.57 -0.05 9.86
CA SER A 93 6.72 -0.60 10.60
C SER A 93 7.23 -1.89 9.95
N TRP A 94 8.52 -2.14 10.14
CA TRP A 94 9.12 -3.41 9.74
C TRP A 94 8.79 -4.54 10.71
N ASP A 95 8.20 -4.25 11.87
CA ASP A 95 8.02 -5.22 12.96
C ASP A 95 7.24 -6.45 12.49
N SER A 96 6.11 -6.23 11.81
CA SER A 96 5.29 -7.31 11.24
C SER A 96 6.04 -8.17 10.21
N SER A 97 6.80 -7.53 9.32
CA SER A 97 7.57 -8.23 8.28
C SER A 97 8.77 -8.95 8.88
N ALA A 98 9.46 -8.32 9.84
CA ALA A 98 10.63 -8.86 10.51
C ALA A 98 10.29 -10.15 11.27
N SER A 99 9.17 -10.18 11.99
CA SER A 99 8.72 -11.41 12.69
C SER A 99 8.47 -12.57 11.73
N LEU A 100 7.91 -12.31 10.54
CA LEU A 100 7.73 -13.35 9.51
C LEU A 100 9.07 -13.88 8.98
N TYR A 101 10.06 -13.00 8.77
CA TYR A 101 11.40 -13.42 8.38
C TYR A 101 12.12 -14.20 9.49
N GLU A 102 11.96 -13.78 10.75
CA GLU A 102 12.51 -14.48 11.91
C GLU A 102 11.98 -15.91 11.99
N GLU A 103 10.67 -16.11 11.87
CA GLU A 103 10.05 -17.45 11.86
C GLU A 103 10.60 -18.32 10.70
N LEU A 104 10.78 -17.74 9.52
CA LEU A 104 11.35 -18.44 8.36
C LEU A 104 12.82 -18.83 8.60
N TYR A 105 13.60 -17.97 9.25
CA TYR A 105 14.99 -18.26 9.61
C TYR A 105 15.08 -19.35 10.68
N GLU A 106 14.22 -19.30 11.71
CA GLU A 106 14.14 -20.34 12.73
C GLU A 106 13.78 -21.71 12.15
N LYS A 107 12.77 -21.76 11.27
CA LYS A 107 12.39 -22.98 10.53
C LYS A 107 13.56 -23.53 9.72
N SER A 108 14.29 -22.65 9.05
CA SER A 108 15.43 -23.02 8.20
C SER A 108 16.59 -23.58 9.03
N VAL A 109 16.92 -22.95 10.17
CA VAL A 109 17.95 -23.44 11.10
C VAL A 109 17.54 -24.76 11.74
N THR A 110 16.28 -24.89 12.15
CA THR A 110 15.74 -26.13 12.75
C THR A 110 15.84 -27.29 11.76
N ARG A 111 15.45 -27.07 10.50
CA ARG A 111 15.57 -28.06 9.42
C ARG A 111 17.03 -28.45 9.18
N ALA A 112 17.95 -27.49 9.15
CA ALA A 112 19.37 -27.78 8.96
C ALA A 112 19.94 -28.64 10.11
N ARG A 113 19.54 -28.36 11.36
CA ARG A 113 19.94 -29.11 12.54
C ARG A 113 19.42 -30.54 12.54
N SER A 114 18.16 -30.77 12.12
CA SER A 114 17.59 -32.13 12.05
C SER A 114 18.25 -32.99 10.98
N THR A 115 18.66 -32.42 9.83
CA THR A 115 19.47 -33.14 8.83
C THR A 115 20.90 -33.43 9.26
N ARG A 116 21.42 -32.73 10.28
CA ARG A 116 22.82 -32.84 10.74
C ARG A 116 23.00 -33.81 11.90
N SER A 117 21.93 -34.42 12.40
CA SER A 117 21.98 -35.47 13.41
C SER A 117 21.63 -36.84 12.81
N PRO A 118 22.56 -37.51 12.11
CA PRO A 118 22.46 -38.93 11.82
C PRO A 118 23.26 -39.72 12.85
N VAL A 119 22.74 -39.89 14.07
CA VAL A 119 23.06 -41.01 14.99
C VAL A 119 21.88 -41.19 15.94
#